data_AF-A0AA90VC75-F1
#
_entry.id   AF-A0AA90VC75-F1
#
_cell.length_a   1.000
_cell.length_b   1.000
_cell.length_c   1.000
_cell.angle_alpha   90.00
_cell.angle_beta   90.00
_cell.angle_gamma   90.00
#
_symmetry.space_group_name_H-M   'P 1'
#
loop_
_entity.id
_entity.type
_entity.pdbx_description
1 polymer ?
#
loop_
_entity_poly.entity_id
_entity_poly.type
_entity_poly.pdbx_seq_one_letter_code
_entity_poly.pdbx_strand_id
1 'polypeptide(L)'
;MDIVGVDCSTFLNTHFLTLLEGHKTTYMGRLEYLHYMGKEAAQVTAHYADKTTKPFTAPAVGGNDIYTTIDVSPSRFETEGTDLLYYVVEAGSRSMTLIIDSEERDVAPTLLFTNSFGCQELIYCTGKHEVDPQYTRDAAYMGGIRVNYRITEQRTFNADTGYLGTDMANWADDLFRSDEVYLVNFIGGVAKVGKRVTLSDSKSKRDNLRDSVPRFTFSYTYAQRQHNVLDLQRAGRIFDNTFDNTFN
;
A
#
# COMPACT_ATOMS: atom_id res chain seq x y z
N MET A 1 -7.19 11.22 -14.79
CA MET A 1 -6.26 11.25 -15.91
C MET A 1 -7.01 10.62 -17.06
N ASP A 2 -7.42 11.39 -18.06
CA ASP A 2 -7.84 10.79 -19.33
C ASP A 2 -6.58 10.20 -19.94
N ILE A 3 -6.58 8.91 -20.25
CA ILE A 3 -5.61 8.36 -21.18
C ILE A 3 -6.06 8.86 -22.55
N VAL A 4 -5.68 10.10 -22.86
CA VAL A 4 -6.16 10.80 -24.04
C VAL A 4 -5.71 10.02 -25.28
N GLY A 5 -6.68 9.47 -26.02
CA GLY A 5 -6.44 8.84 -27.32
C GLY A 5 -6.42 7.31 -27.35
N VAL A 6 -6.75 6.62 -26.26
CA VAL A 6 -6.87 5.15 -26.24
C VAL A 6 -8.33 4.75 -25.98
N ASP A 7 -8.92 3.95 -26.86
CA ASP A 7 -10.26 3.40 -26.62
C ASP A 7 -10.23 2.30 -25.55
N CYS A 8 -11.40 1.99 -24.99
CA CYS A 8 -11.52 0.99 -23.92
C CYS A 8 -10.96 -0.38 -24.33
N SER A 9 -11.25 -0.84 -25.56
CA SER A 9 -10.77 -2.14 -26.04
C SER A 9 -9.23 -2.19 -26.07
N THR A 10 -8.61 -1.13 -26.56
CA THR A 10 -7.16 -1.01 -26.67
C THR A 10 -6.53 -0.96 -25.28
N PHE A 11 -7.11 -0.22 -24.34
CA PHE A 11 -6.63 -0.16 -22.96
C PHE A 11 -6.67 -1.55 -22.31
N LEU A 12 -7.82 -2.23 -22.37
CA LEU A 12 -8.00 -3.55 -21.75
C LEU A 12 -7.05 -4.62 -22.31
N ASN A 13 -6.59 -4.46 -23.56
CA ASN A 13 -5.66 -5.39 -24.21
C ASN A 13 -4.18 -5.07 -23.97
N THR A 14 -3.84 -3.82 -23.67
CA THR A 14 -2.43 -3.36 -23.57
C THR A 14 -2.01 -2.94 -22.16
N HIS A 15 -2.94 -2.76 -21.23
CA HIS A 15 -2.66 -2.32 -19.87
C HIS A 15 -3.18 -3.30 -18.82
N PHE A 16 -2.50 -3.33 -17.68
CA PHE A 16 -3.09 -3.84 -16.44
C PHE A 16 -4.15 -2.85 -15.94
N LEU A 17 -5.11 -3.32 -15.13
CA LEU A 17 -6.20 -2.53 -14.57
C LEU A 17 -5.71 -1.69 -13.38
N THR A 18 -4.82 -0.74 -13.68
CA THR A 18 -4.22 0.22 -12.73
C THR A 18 -3.98 1.55 -13.45
N LEU A 19 -3.95 2.66 -12.69
CA LEU A 19 -3.56 3.98 -13.20
C LEU A 19 -2.03 4.20 -13.18
N LEU A 20 -1.26 3.20 -12.73
CA LEU A 20 0.19 3.29 -12.70
C LEU A 20 0.78 3.10 -14.11
N GLU A 21 1.04 4.20 -14.81
CA GLU A 21 1.71 4.22 -16.10
C GLU A 21 3.23 4.37 -15.90
N GLY A 22 3.92 3.28 -15.63
CA GLY A 22 5.38 3.31 -15.44
C GLY A 22 5.90 2.11 -14.68
N HIS A 23 6.57 2.38 -13.55
CA HIS A 23 7.08 1.35 -12.67
C HIS A 23 6.56 1.51 -11.25
N LYS A 24 6.40 0.38 -10.56
CA LYS A 24 6.09 0.36 -9.13
C LYS A 24 7.38 0.15 -8.34
N THR A 25 7.62 1.00 -7.35
CA THR A 25 8.67 0.73 -6.36
C THR A 25 8.11 -0.16 -5.26
N THR A 26 8.77 -1.27 -4.99
CA THR A 26 8.40 -2.26 -3.98
C THR A 26 9.63 -2.71 -3.19
N TYR A 27 9.50 -3.69 -2.30
CA TYR A 27 10.59 -4.20 -1.46
C TYR A 27 10.38 -5.68 -1.19
N MET A 28 11.45 -6.39 -0.82
CA MET A 28 11.37 -7.79 -0.43
C MET A 28 10.37 -8.00 0.74
N GLY A 29 9.57 -9.05 0.66
CA GLY A 29 8.50 -9.33 1.65
C GLY A 29 7.21 -8.53 1.48
N ARG A 30 7.12 -7.59 0.52
CA ARG A 30 5.85 -6.91 0.17
C ARG A 30 4.98 -7.80 -0.71
N LEU A 31 3.67 -7.58 -0.63
CA LEU A 31 2.69 -8.15 -1.55
C LEU A 31 2.41 -7.23 -2.73
N GLU A 32 2.39 -7.81 -3.93
CA GLU A 32 2.06 -7.09 -5.15
C GLU A 32 1.13 -7.92 -6.02
N TYR A 33 0.06 -7.29 -6.50
CA TYR A 33 -0.93 -7.91 -7.38
C TYR A 33 -1.11 -7.07 -8.63
N LEU A 34 -1.33 -7.75 -9.75
CA LEU A 34 -1.75 -7.12 -11.00
C LEU A 34 -3.01 -7.80 -11.51
N HIS A 35 -3.86 -7.01 -12.14
CA HIS A 35 -5.17 -7.42 -12.63
C HIS A 35 -5.27 -7.09 -14.12
N TYR A 36 -5.83 -7.97 -14.92
CA TYR A 36 -6.03 -7.74 -16.35
C TYR A 36 -7.22 -8.53 -16.90
N MET A 37 -7.80 -8.02 -17.98
CA MET A 37 -8.82 -8.76 -18.74
C MET A 37 -8.17 -9.89 -19.54
N GLY A 38 -8.77 -11.07 -19.52
CA GLY A 38 -8.24 -12.26 -20.19
C GLY A 38 -7.67 -13.31 -19.22
N LYS A 39 -7.02 -14.33 -19.79
CA LYS A 39 -6.52 -15.54 -19.10
C LYS A 39 -5.11 -15.94 -19.56
N GLU A 40 -4.42 -15.07 -20.28
CA GLU A 40 -3.04 -15.29 -20.73
C GLU A 40 -2.14 -15.53 -19.52
N ALA A 41 -1.25 -16.53 -19.59
CA ALA A 41 -0.30 -16.79 -18.51
C ALA A 41 0.70 -15.62 -18.41
N ALA A 42 0.87 -15.08 -17.20
CA ALA A 42 1.79 -13.99 -16.97
C ALA A 42 3.23 -14.48 -16.80
N GLN A 43 4.13 -13.98 -17.63
CA GLN A 43 5.56 -14.25 -17.56
C GLN A 43 6.26 -13.13 -16.80
N VAL A 44 7.32 -13.48 -16.08
CA VAL A 44 8.13 -12.54 -15.32
C VAL A 44 9.59 -12.71 -15.70
N THR A 45 10.25 -11.62 -16.08
CA THR A 45 11.69 -11.59 -16.27
C THR A 45 12.33 -10.85 -15.10
N ALA A 46 13.01 -11.58 -14.23
CA ALA A 46 13.71 -11.03 -13.07
C ALA A 46 15.16 -10.67 -13.42
N HIS A 47 15.64 -9.54 -12.91
CA HIS A 47 16.99 -9.03 -13.13
C HIS A 47 17.73 -8.88 -11.79
N TYR A 48 18.95 -9.40 -11.72
CA TYR A 48 19.69 -9.53 -10.47
C TYR A 48 21.00 -8.73 -10.46
N ALA A 49 21.56 -8.52 -9.27
CA ALA A 49 22.79 -7.75 -9.04
C ALA A 49 24.03 -8.32 -9.74
N ASP A 50 24.10 -9.64 -9.89
CA ASP A 50 25.13 -10.35 -10.65
C ASP A 50 24.99 -10.21 -12.18
N LYS A 51 24.05 -9.39 -12.66
CA LYS A 51 23.71 -9.12 -14.07
C LYS A 51 23.06 -10.31 -14.78
N THR A 52 22.69 -11.36 -14.05
CA THR A 52 21.91 -12.46 -14.62
C THR A 52 20.43 -12.09 -14.71
N THR A 53 19.71 -12.82 -15.55
CA THR A 53 18.26 -12.76 -15.63
C THR A 53 17.66 -14.14 -15.51
N LYS A 54 16.46 -14.24 -14.95
CA LYS A 54 15.72 -15.51 -14.88
C LYS A 54 14.25 -15.33 -15.22
N PRO A 55 13.69 -16.25 -16.05
CA PRO A 55 12.26 -16.28 -16.31
C PRO A 55 11.51 -16.99 -15.19
N PHE A 56 10.34 -16.48 -14.86
CA PHE A 56 9.35 -17.09 -13.97
C PHE A 56 7.95 -16.96 -14.58
N THR A 57 6.99 -17.66 -13.99
CA THR A 57 5.58 -17.48 -14.29
C THR A 57 4.89 -16.99 -13.03
N ALA A 58 4.19 -15.86 -13.12
CA ALA A 58 3.40 -15.35 -11.99
C ALA A 58 2.11 -16.19 -11.85
N PRO A 59 1.81 -16.74 -10.68
CA PRO A 59 0.62 -17.56 -10.50
C PRO A 59 -0.64 -16.70 -10.49
N ALA A 60 -1.67 -17.17 -11.18
CA ALA A 60 -3.02 -16.66 -11.02
C ALA A 60 -3.55 -17.03 -9.62
N VAL A 61 -3.97 -16.04 -8.85
CA VAL A 61 -4.48 -16.18 -7.47
C VAL A 61 -5.95 -15.79 -7.35
N GLY A 62 -6.52 -15.21 -8.40
CA GLY A 62 -7.92 -14.84 -8.46
C GLY A 62 -8.34 -14.50 -9.89
N GLY A 63 -9.61 -14.17 -10.08
CA GLY A 63 -10.19 -13.91 -11.38
C GLY A 63 -11.50 -14.66 -11.62
N ASN A 64 -11.98 -14.59 -12.85
CA ASN A 64 -13.13 -15.34 -13.34
C ASN A 64 -12.97 -15.63 -14.84
N ASP A 65 -14.07 -15.81 -15.56
CA ASP A 65 -14.01 -16.11 -17.00
C ASP A 65 -13.53 -14.96 -17.89
N ILE A 66 -13.49 -13.74 -17.38
CA ILE A 66 -13.18 -12.53 -18.15
C ILE A 66 -11.96 -11.75 -17.63
N TYR A 67 -11.52 -11.95 -16.38
CA TYR A 67 -10.33 -11.28 -15.84
C TYR A 67 -9.49 -12.22 -14.97
N THR A 68 -8.20 -11.90 -14.85
CA THR A 68 -7.22 -12.64 -14.04
C THR A 68 -6.54 -11.70 -13.04
N THR A 69 -6.28 -12.21 -11.84
CA THR A 69 -5.42 -11.58 -10.83
C THR A 69 -4.19 -12.45 -10.61
N ILE A 70 -3.00 -11.86 -10.73
CA ILE A 70 -1.73 -12.55 -10.53
C ILE A 70 -1.00 -12.01 -9.31
N ASP A 71 -0.33 -12.92 -8.59
CA ASP A 71 0.57 -12.57 -7.49
C ASP A 71 1.99 -12.37 -8.04
N VAL A 72 2.43 -11.12 -7.99
CA VAL A 72 3.73 -10.66 -8.48
C VAL A 72 4.60 -10.15 -7.34
N SER A 73 4.37 -10.65 -6.13
CA SER A 73 5.16 -10.31 -4.94
C SER A 73 6.66 -10.66 -5.14
N PRO A 74 7.61 -9.78 -4.78
CA PRO A 74 9.05 -9.98 -5.03
C PRO A 74 9.62 -11.31 -4.52
N SER A 75 9.12 -11.80 -3.39
CA SER A 75 9.58 -13.06 -2.77
C SER A 75 9.42 -14.29 -3.67
N ARG A 76 8.57 -14.20 -4.71
CA ARG A 76 8.39 -15.27 -5.69
C ARG A 76 9.52 -15.39 -6.69
N PHE A 77 10.36 -14.36 -6.80
CA PHE A 77 11.39 -14.23 -7.83
C PHE A 77 12.78 -14.13 -7.21
N GLU A 78 12.93 -14.53 -5.95
CA GLU A 78 14.21 -14.63 -5.26
C GLU A 78 15.09 -15.74 -5.86
N THR A 79 16.40 -15.59 -5.69
CA THR A 79 17.39 -16.60 -6.07
C THR A 79 18.52 -16.56 -5.06
N GLU A 80 19.00 -17.74 -4.65
CA GLU A 80 20.16 -17.82 -3.76
C GLU A 80 21.42 -17.21 -4.40
N GLY A 81 22.17 -16.44 -3.61
CA GLY A 81 23.48 -15.91 -3.99
C GLY A 81 23.49 -14.63 -4.82
N THR A 82 22.34 -14.00 -5.05
CA THR A 82 22.23 -12.69 -5.73
C THR A 82 20.97 -11.94 -5.32
N ASP A 83 21.00 -10.61 -5.36
CA ASP A 83 19.86 -9.77 -4.99
C ASP A 83 18.99 -9.43 -6.20
N LEU A 84 17.67 -9.49 -6.03
CA LEU A 84 16.70 -9.05 -7.03
C LEU A 84 16.71 -7.52 -7.10
N LEU A 85 16.93 -6.95 -8.29
CA LEU A 85 16.95 -5.49 -8.50
C LEU A 85 15.63 -4.96 -9.04
N TYR A 86 15.10 -5.62 -10.06
CA TYR A 86 13.82 -5.30 -10.67
C TYR A 86 13.31 -6.49 -11.49
N TYR A 87 12.04 -6.47 -11.85
CA TYR A 87 11.45 -7.47 -12.71
C TYR A 87 10.36 -6.87 -13.59
N VAL A 88 10.20 -7.45 -14.78
CA VAL A 88 9.18 -7.06 -15.74
C VAL A 88 8.13 -8.16 -15.79
N VAL A 89 6.87 -7.80 -15.57
CA VAL A 89 5.71 -8.70 -15.66
C VAL A 89 5.00 -8.45 -16.97
N GLU A 90 4.79 -9.52 -17.74
CA GLU A 90 4.13 -9.46 -19.05
C GLU A 90 2.96 -10.45 -19.13
N ALA A 91 1.81 -10.00 -19.62
CA ALA A 91 0.63 -10.83 -19.83
C ALA A 91 -0.08 -10.44 -21.14
N GLY A 92 0.15 -11.21 -22.21
CA GLY A 92 -0.25 -10.81 -23.56
C GLY A 92 0.56 -9.58 -24.00
N SER A 93 -0.11 -8.50 -24.38
CA SER A 93 0.53 -7.23 -24.79
C SER A 93 0.74 -6.24 -23.63
N ARG A 94 0.56 -6.68 -22.38
CA ARG A 94 0.63 -5.86 -21.17
C ARG A 94 2.02 -5.98 -20.56
N SER A 95 2.56 -4.88 -20.04
CA SER A 95 3.86 -4.87 -19.37
C SER A 95 3.85 -3.92 -18.17
N MET A 96 4.43 -4.36 -17.04
CA MET A 96 4.62 -3.55 -15.84
C MET A 96 5.99 -3.86 -15.25
N THR A 97 6.75 -2.82 -14.91
CA THR A 97 8.05 -2.97 -14.24
C THR A 97 7.88 -2.76 -12.74
N LEU A 98 8.45 -3.64 -11.93
CA LEU A 98 8.56 -3.46 -10.49
C LEU A 98 10.03 -3.35 -10.11
N ILE A 99 10.38 -2.30 -9.38
CA ILE A 99 11.74 -1.98 -8.94
C ILE A 99 11.84 -2.26 -7.45
N ILE A 100 12.87 -3.00 -7.05
CA ILE A 100 13.17 -3.25 -5.64
C ILE A 100 13.89 -2.03 -5.08
N ASP A 101 13.29 -1.41 -4.06
CA ASP A 101 13.96 -0.38 -3.26
C ASP A 101 15.17 -1.04 -2.57
N SER A 102 16.33 -0.38 -2.63
CA SER A 102 17.54 -0.89 -1.99
C SER A 102 17.52 -0.73 -0.47
N GLU A 103 16.67 0.15 0.04
CA GLU A 103 16.58 0.44 1.47
C GLU A 103 15.37 -0.24 2.10
N GLU A 104 15.62 -1.03 3.16
CA GLU A 104 14.54 -1.45 4.05
C GLU A 104 14.02 -0.22 4.79
N ARG A 105 12.84 0.25 4.38
CA ARG A 105 12.15 1.36 5.03
C ARG A 105 10.99 0.84 5.83
N ASP A 106 10.87 1.34 7.05
CA ASP A 106 9.68 1.15 7.85
C ASP A 106 8.44 1.66 7.11
N VAL A 107 7.38 0.86 7.15
CA VAL A 107 6.11 1.17 6.47
C VAL A 107 5.00 1.31 7.50
N ALA A 108 4.36 2.49 7.50
CA ALA A 108 3.20 2.76 8.35
C ALA A 108 2.36 3.91 7.75
N PRO A 109 1.10 3.68 7.37
CA PRO A 109 0.42 2.39 7.21
C PRO A 109 0.77 1.66 5.89
N THR A 110 0.48 0.36 5.83
CA THR A 110 0.20 -0.31 4.55
C THR A 110 -1.30 -0.27 4.31
N LEU A 111 -1.71 0.20 3.14
CA LEU A 111 -3.12 0.32 2.77
C LEU A 111 -3.42 -0.55 1.56
N LEU A 112 -4.52 -1.30 1.65
CA LEU A 112 -5.17 -1.96 0.52
C LEU A 112 -6.37 -1.11 0.12
N PHE A 113 -6.45 -0.66 -1.13
CA PHE A 113 -7.53 0.18 -1.60
C PHE A 113 -8.11 -0.35 -2.92
N THR A 114 -9.38 -0.07 -3.17
CA THR A 114 -10.03 -0.38 -4.44
C THR A 114 -9.80 0.78 -5.40
N ASN A 115 -9.15 0.50 -6.53
CA ASN A 115 -8.78 1.48 -7.54
C ASN A 115 -9.95 1.85 -8.48
N SER A 116 -9.73 2.78 -9.41
CA SER A 116 -10.72 3.24 -10.37
C SER A 116 -11.31 2.14 -11.28
N PHE A 117 -10.66 0.98 -11.39
CA PHE A 117 -11.13 -0.18 -12.14
C PHE A 117 -11.87 -1.22 -11.27
N GLY A 118 -12.05 -0.95 -9.98
CA GLY A 118 -12.66 -1.90 -9.03
C GLY A 118 -11.71 -3.02 -8.59
N CYS A 119 -10.40 -2.88 -8.83
CA CYS A 119 -9.38 -3.85 -8.43
C CYS A 119 -8.64 -3.40 -7.17
N GLN A 120 -8.15 -4.34 -6.36
CA GLN A 120 -7.49 -4.02 -5.10
C GLN A 120 -5.99 -3.85 -5.28
N GLU A 121 -5.44 -2.72 -4.85
CA GLU A 121 -4.01 -2.42 -4.90
C GLU A 121 -3.44 -2.08 -3.52
N LEU A 122 -2.15 -2.37 -3.32
CA LEU A 122 -1.43 -2.04 -2.10
C LEU A 122 -0.53 -0.82 -2.28
N ILE A 123 -0.57 0.09 -1.31
CA ILE A 123 0.38 1.19 -1.14
C ILE A 123 1.06 1.10 0.23
N TYR A 124 2.37 1.27 0.23
CA TYR A 124 3.23 1.18 1.40
C TYR A 124 3.73 2.58 1.76
N CYS A 125 3.19 3.16 2.83
CA CYS A 125 3.54 4.51 3.25
C CYS A 125 4.87 4.47 4.02
N THR A 126 5.90 5.11 3.48
CA THR A 126 7.26 5.16 4.07
C THR A 126 7.56 6.48 4.76
N GLY A 127 6.60 7.41 4.76
CA GLY A 127 6.73 8.70 5.42
C GLY A 127 6.40 8.65 6.91
N LYS A 128 6.25 9.84 7.49
CA LYS A 128 5.88 10.01 8.89
C LYS A 128 4.49 9.43 9.17
N HIS A 129 4.38 8.62 10.23
CA HIS A 129 3.10 8.16 10.78
C HIS A 129 2.94 8.68 12.21
N GLU A 130 1.80 9.30 12.51
CA GLU A 130 1.47 9.83 13.83
C GLU A 130 0.08 9.40 14.26
N VAL A 131 -0.06 9.16 15.57
CA VAL A 131 -1.35 8.91 16.22
C VAL A 131 -1.68 10.14 17.05
N ASP A 132 -2.79 10.81 16.73
CA ASP A 132 -3.26 12.02 17.41
C ASP A 132 -4.63 11.77 18.09
N PRO A 133 -4.65 11.18 19.29
CA PRO A 133 -5.88 10.92 20.02
C PRO A 133 -6.36 12.16 20.77
N GLN A 134 -7.60 12.58 20.49
CA GLN A 134 -8.27 13.67 21.19
C GLN A 134 -9.31 13.13 22.16
N TYR A 135 -9.39 13.73 23.36
CA TYR A 135 -10.29 13.28 24.42
C TYR A 135 -11.17 14.42 24.92
N THR A 136 -12.48 14.30 24.70
CA THR A 136 -13.48 15.18 25.31
C THR A 136 -13.97 14.57 26.62
N ARG A 137 -13.93 15.35 27.71
CA ARG A 137 -14.31 14.89 29.05
C ARG A 137 -15.40 15.77 29.64
N ASP A 138 -16.52 15.16 29.99
CA ASP A 138 -17.53 15.81 30.83
C ASP A 138 -17.24 15.49 32.30
N ALA A 139 -17.17 16.54 33.11
CA ALA A 139 -16.83 16.45 34.53
C ALA A 139 -17.92 17.07 35.40
N ALA A 140 -18.18 16.46 36.55
CA ALA A 140 -19.10 16.97 37.56
C ALA A 140 -18.54 16.75 38.97
N TYR A 141 -19.06 17.48 39.97
CA TYR A 141 -18.77 17.20 41.37
C TYR A 141 -19.76 16.17 41.92
N MET A 142 -19.25 15.05 42.42
CA MET A 142 -20.03 14.00 43.07
C MET A 142 -19.41 13.74 44.45
N GLY A 143 -20.17 13.99 45.52
CA GLY A 143 -19.64 13.86 46.88
C GLY A 143 -18.45 14.79 47.20
N GLY A 144 -18.41 15.99 46.60
CA GLY A 144 -17.30 16.94 46.77
C GLY A 144 -16.04 16.63 45.93
N ILE A 145 -16.02 15.52 45.20
CA ILE A 145 -14.91 15.13 44.32
C ILE A 145 -15.30 15.45 42.87
N ARG A 146 -14.41 16.12 42.14
CA ARG A 146 -14.59 16.35 40.69
C ARG A 146 -14.22 15.08 39.93
N VAL A 147 -15.19 14.48 39.25
CA VAL A 147 -15.05 13.21 38.53
C VAL A 147 -15.39 13.41 37.05
N ASN A 148 -14.58 12.83 36.17
CA ASN A 148 -14.94 12.68 34.76
C ASN A 148 -15.93 11.51 34.63
N TYR A 149 -17.15 11.78 34.19
CA TYR A 149 -18.20 10.75 34.11
C TYR A 149 -18.51 10.34 32.66
N ARG A 150 -18.09 11.13 31.67
CA ARG A 150 -18.15 10.77 30.25
C ARG A 150 -16.86 11.18 29.57
N ILE A 151 -16.22 10.22 28.91
CA ILE A 151 -14.99 10.42 28.14
C ILE A 151 -15.28 9.93 26.73
N THR A 152 -15.08 10.79 25.74
CA THR A 152 -15.19 10.44 24.32
C THR A 152 -13.80 10.58 23.70
N GLU A 153 -13.27 9.49 23.15
CA GLU A 153 -12.02 9.49 22.39
C GLU A 153 -12.32 9.62 20.90
N GLN A 154 -11.64 10.54 20.23
CA GLN A 154 -11.53 10.61 18.79
C GLN A 154 -10.07 10.35 18.42
N ARG A 155 -9.80 9.14 17.92
CA ARG A 155 -8.45 8.75 17.48
C ARG A 155 -8.31 8.96 15.98
N THR A 156 -7.43 9.89 15.60
CA THR A 156 -7.05 10.17 14.21
C THR A 156 -5.61 9.74 13.99
N PHE A 157 -5.34 9.17 12.82
CA PHE A 157 -4.00 8.84 12.36
C PHE A 157 -3.62 9.79 11.25
N ASN A 158 -2.43 10.39 11.35
CA ASN A 158 -1.86 11.20 10.28
C ASN A 158 -0.75 10.38 9.64
N ALA A 159 -0.80 10.27 8.32
CA ALA A 159 0.09 9.43 7.55
C ALA A 159 0.63 10.18 6.35
N ASP A 160 1.72 9.65 5.84
CA ASP A 160 2.47 10.23 4.77
C ASP A 160 3.01 9.14 3.86
N THR A 161 2.77 9.26 2.56
CA THR A 161 3.18 8.25 1.58
C THR A 161 4.70 8.03 1.56
N GLY A 162 5.47 9.00 2.02
CA GLY A 162 6.88 9.13 1.69
C GLY A 162 7.05 9.72 0.29
N TYR A 163 8.31 9.81 -0.14
CA TYR A 163 8.65 10.32 -1.47
C TYR A 163 8.21 9.33 -2.55
N LEU A 164 7.51 9.84 -3.56
CA LEU A 164 7.01 9.07 -4.69
C LEU A 164 7.65 9.59 -5.99
N GLY A 165 7.92 8.67 -6.91
CA GLY A 165 8.15 9.04 -8.31
C GLY A 165 6.90 9.64 -8.94
N THR A 166 7.04 10.34 -10.07
CA THR A 166 5.94 11.01 -10.77
C THR A 166 4.77 10.09 -11.08
N ASP A 167 5.06 8.86 -11.55
CA ASP A 167 4.05 7.89 -11.96
C ASP A 167 3.33 7.31 -10.74
N MET A 168 4.09 6.95 -9.69
CA MET A 168 3.51 6.50 -8.42
C MET A 168 2.67 7.59 -7.75
N ALA A 169 3.03 8.86 -7.89
CA ALA A 169 2.22 9.96 -7.38
C ALA A 169 0.90 10.12 -8.16
N ASN A 170 0.92 9.98 -9.49
CA ASN A 170 -0.31 9.96 -10.31
C ASN A 170 -1.24 8.80 -9.89
N TRP A 171 -0.67 7.63 -9.67
CA TRP A 171 -1.39 6.45 -9.21
C TRP A 171 -1.91 6.61 -7.77
N ALA A 172 -1.12 7.18 -6.86
CA ALA A 172 -1.51 7.36 -5.46
C ALA A 172 -2.69 8.33 -5.28
N ASP A 173 -2.96 9.24 -6.24
CA ASP A 173 -4.20 10.03 -6.24
C ASP A 173 -5.47 9.15 -6.35
N ASP A 174 -5.35 7.91 -6.83
CA ASP A 174 -6.46 6.96 -6.86
C ASP A 174 -6.84 6.45 -5.46
N LEU A 175 -5.89 6.34 -4.53
CA LEU A 175 -6.16 6.02 -3.12
C LEU A 175 -7.18 6.99 -2.52
N PHE A 176 -7.02 8.30 -2.78
CA PHE A 176 -7.88 9.34 -2.22
C PHE A 176 -9.26 9.40 -2.87
N ARG A 177 -9.45 8.73 -4.01
CA ARG A 177 -10.74 8.56 -4.69
C ARG A 177 -11.42 7.24 -4.32
N SER A 178 -10.68 6.31 -3.71
CA SER A 178 -11.19 5.02 -3.29
C SER A 178 -12.28 5.17 -2.23
N ASP A 179 -13.39 4.47 -2.42
CA ASP A 179 -14.46 4.36 -1.44
C ASP A 179 -14.15 3.30 -0.37
N GLU A 180 -13.19 2.41 -0.64
CA GLU A 180 -12.88 1.27 0.19
C GLU A 180 -11.38 1.12 0.42
N VAL A 181 -10.95 1.41 1.66
CA VAL A 181 -9.56 1.34 2.09
C VAL A 181 -9.44 0.51 3.37
N TYR A 182 -8.50 -0.42 3.40
CA TYR A 182 -8.19 -1.29 4.54
C TYR A 182 -6.75 -1.14 4.98
N LEU A 183 -6.51 -1.29 6.28
CA LEU A 183 -5.15 -1.49 6.79
C LEU A 183 -4.69 -2.90 6.49
N VAL A 184 -3.41 -3.06 6.16
CA VAL A 184 -2.76 -4.37 6.03
C VAL A 184 -1.64 -4.45 7.05
N ASN A 185 -1.62 -5.52 7.83
CA ASN A 185 -0.56 -5.82 8.78
C ASN A 185 0.17 -7.09 8.35
N PHE A 186 1.50 -7.11 8.50
CA PHE A 186 2.29 -8.31 8.26
C PHE A 186 2.65 -8.95 9.60
N ILE A 187 2.23 -10.20 9.80
CA ILE A 187 2.46 -10.94 11.05
C ILE A 187 3.13 -12.25 10.71
N GLY A 188 4.38 -12.42 11.14
CA GLY A 188 5.20 -13.58 10.78
C GLY A 188 5.39 -13.71 9.26
N GLY A 189 5.54 -12.59 8.55
CA GLY A 189 5.66 -12.54 7.09
C GLY A 189 4.35 -12.73 6.31
N VAL A 190 3.23 -12.99 7.00
CA VAL A 190 1.93 -13.17 6.36
C VAL A 190 1.12 -11.89 6.44
N ALA A 191 0.70 -11.37 5.30
CA ALA A 191 -0.20 -10.23 5.26
C ALA A 191 -1.59 -10.62 5.77
N LYS A 192 -2.16 -9.77 6.62
CA LYS A 192 -3.52 -9.85 7.10
C LYS A 192 -4.23 -8.54 6.81
N VAL A 193 -5.30 -8.64 6.02
CA VAL A 193 -6.21 -7.52 5.80
C VAL A 193 -6.92 -7.25 7.12
N GLY A 194 -6.66 -6.06 7.65
CA GLY A 194 -7.17 -5.57 8.91
C GLY A 194 -8.48 -4.81 8.74
N LYS A 195 -8.66 -3.78 9.57
CA LYS A 195 -9.89 -3.00 9.60
C LYS A 195 -9.97 -2.03 8.41
N ARG A 196 -11.20 -1.82 7.93
CA ARG A 196 -11.52 -0.71 7.03
C ARG A 196 -11.24 0.61 7.74
N VAL A 197 -10.72 1.57 6.98
CA VAL A 197 -10.47 2.93 7.44
C VAL A 197 -11.27 3.93 6.59
N THR A 198 -11.51 5.09 7.17
CA THR A 198 -12.11 6.23 6.47
C THR A 198 -11.06 7.34 6.43
N LEU A 199 -10.71 7.77 5.22
CA LEU A 199 -9.86 8.93 5.00
C LEU A 199 -10.69 10.19 5.28
N SER A 200 -10.19 11.07 6.14
CA SER A 200 -10.90 12.28 6.59
C SER A 200 -10.33 13.58 6.02
N ASP A 201 -9.04 13.59 5.69
CA ASP A 201 -8.37 14.70 5.00
C ASP A 201 -7.24 14.14 4.12
N SER A 202 -6.93 14.82 3.03
CA SER A 202 -5.85 14.45 2.12
C SER A 202 -5.32 15.68 1.40
N LYS A 203 -3.99 15.82 1.36
CA LYS A 203 -3.30 16.88 0.62
C LYS A 203 -2.40 16.24 -0.43
N SER A 204 -2.93 16.06 -1.64
CA SER A 204 -2.16 15.64 -2.81
C SER A 204 -1.66 16.82 -3.64
N LYS A 205 -0.93 17.74 -2.99
CA LYS A 205 -0.36 18.89 -3.69
C LYS A 205 0.91 18.48 -4.44
N ARG A 206 1.01 18.88 -5.70
CA ARG A 206 2.20 18.71 -6.52
C ARG A 206 2.56 20.03 -7.19
N ASP A 207 3.85 20.22 -7.42
CA ASP A 207 4.38 21.29 -8.24
C ASP A 207 5.40 20.72 -9.22
N ASN A 208 5.89 21.57 -10.12
CA ASN A 208 6.87 21.21 -11.15
C ASN A 208 8.26 21.78 -10.83
N LEU A 209 8.52 22.11 -9.56
CA LEU A 209 9.83 22.62 -9.15
C LEU A 209 10.85 21.48 -9.21
N ARG A 210 12.05 21.79 -9.70
CA ARG A 210 13.12 20.81 -9.91
C ARG A 210 13.55 20.09 -8.62
N ASP A 211 13.45 20.79 -7.49
CA ASP A 211 13.90 20.29 -6.18
C ASP A 211 12.74 19.74 -5.33
N SER A 212 11.55 19.60 -5.93
CA SER A 212 10.36 19.07 -5.26
C SER A 212 10.11 17.63 -5.69
N VAL A 213 9.92 16.75 -4.70
CA VAL A 213 9.58 15.35 -4.93
C VAL A 213 8.15 15.13 -4.42
N PRO A 214 7.25 14.53 -5.23
CA PRO A 214 5.89 14.26 -4.81
C PRO A 214 5.83 13.48 -3.49
N ARG A 215 4.95 13.93 -2.59
CA ARG A 215 4.72 13.35 -1.27
C ARG A 215 3.35 13.79 -0.79
N PHE A 216 2.53 12.85 -0.34
CA PHE A 216 1.16 13.14 0.08
C PHE A 216 0.96 12.88 1.56
N THR A 217 0.28 13.81 2.23
CA THR A 217 -0.14 13.67 3.62
C THR A 217 -1.64 13.47 3.69
N PHE A 218 -2.09 12.57 4.56
CA PHE A 218 -3.51 12.29 4.75
C PHE A 218 -3.81 11.89 6.18
N SER A 219 -5.08 12.00 6.56
CA SER A 219 -5.57 11.61 7.87
C SER A 219 -6.63 10.53 7.72
N TYR A 220 -6.63 9.53 8.61
CA TYR A 220 -7.61 8.47 8.59
C TYR A 220 -8.04 8.04 10.00
N THR A 221 -9.20 7.39 10.06
CA THR A 221 -9.76 6.79 11.28
C THR A 221 -10.25 5.38 10.99
N TYR A 222 -10.40 4.53 12.00
CA TYR A 222 -11.06 3.24 11.80
C TYR A 222 -12.53 3.44 11.45
N ALA A 223 -13.03 2.70 10.44
CA ALA A 223 -14.43 2.75 10.02
C ALA A 223 -15.34 1.94 10.96
N GLN A 224 -15.30 2.22 12.27
CA GLN A 224 -16.12 1.55 13.28
C GLN A 224 -16.36 2.46 14.49
N ARG A 225 -17.45 2.21 15.23
CA ARG A 225 -17.85 3.04 16.38
C ARG A 225 -16.86 3.02 17.55
N GLN A 226 -16.19 1.89 17.77
CA GLN A 226 -15.24 1.73 18.88
C GLN A 226 -13.80 1.82 18.36
N HIS A 227 -13.11 2.92 18.66
CA HIS A 227 -11.75 3.14 18.15
C HIS A 227 -10.68 2.48 19.01
N ASN A 228 -11.06 1.94 20.18
CA ASN A 228 -10.18 1.17 21.03
C ASN A 228 -9.98 -0.24 20.45
N VAL A 229 -9.13 -0.34 19.42
CA VAL A 229 -8.70 -1.59 18.82
C VAL A 229 -7.47 -2.06 19.57
N LEU A 230 -7.61 -3.16 20.31
CA LEU A 230 -6.48 -3.93 20.80
C LEU A 230 -5.91 -4.71 19.62
N ASP A 231 -4.79 -4.25 19.09
CA ASP A 231 -3.99 -5.08 18.20
C ASP A 231 -3.24 -6.11 19.05
N LEU A 232 -3.92 -7.23 19.33
CA LEU A 232 -3.36 -8.37 20.07
C LEU A 232 -2.28 -9.12 19.27
N GLN A 233 -2.09 -8.79 17.99
CA GLN A 233 -1.02 -9.35 17.15
C GLN A 233 0.22 -8.44 17.16
N ARG A 234 0.05 -7.17 17.53
CA ARG A 234 1.05 -6.35 18.25
C ARG A 234 1.09 -6.67 19.76
N ALA A 235 0.90 -7.94 20.15
CA ALA A 235 1.08 -8.35 21.54
C ALA A 235 2.49 -8.00 22.02
N GLY A 236 2.59 -6.97 22.85
CA GLY A 236 3.76 -6.72 23.69
C GLY A 236 4.93 -6.00 23.04
N ARG A 237 4.72 -4.93 22.27
CA ARG A 237 5.82 -4.02 21.95
C ARG A 237 5.55 -2.62 22.47
N ILE A 238 6.21 -2.31 23.59
CA ILE A 238 6.40 -0.93 24.12
C ILE A 238 7.27 -0.11 23.13
N PHE A 239 7.92 -0.78 22.18
CA PHE A 239 8.80 -0.21 21.16
C PHE A 239 8.17 -0.35 19.77
N ASP A 240 8.37 0.64 18.90
CA ASP A 240 7.86 0.59 17.53
C ASP A 240 8.76 -0.30 16.64
N ASN A 241 8.56 -0.24 15.32
CA ASN A 241 9.28 -1.06 14.35
C ASN A 241 10.79 -0.72 14.25
N THR A 242 11.25 0.38 14.89
CA THR A 242 12.66 0.78 14.95
C THR A 242 13.48 0.06 16.03
N PHE A 243 12.87 -0.88 16.77
CA PHE A 243 13.56 -1.59 17.83
C PHE A 243 14.62 -2.56 17.26
N ASP A 244 15.88 -2.25 17.56
CA ASP A 244 17.07 -3.02 17.20
C ASP A 244 16.98 -4.47 17.73
N ASN A 245 17.03 -5.44 16.81
CA ASN A 245 16.98 -6.87 17.13
C ASN A 245 18.36 -7.47 17.47
N THR A 246 19.42 -6.65 17.64
CA THR A 246 20.78 -7.16 17.91
C THR A 246 21.08 -7.44 19.39
N PHE A 247 20.17 -7.13 20.31
CA PHE A 247 20.31 -7.53 21.71
C PHE A 247 19.82 -8.97 21.94
N ASN A 248 20.78 -9.92 21.91
CA ASN A 248 20.64 -11.26 22.47
C ASN A 248 21.12 -11.31 23.92
#